data_AF-A0A5J9UHH0-F1
#
_entry.id   AF-A0A5J9UHH0-F1
#
_cell.length_a   1.000
_cell.length_b   1.000
_cell.length_c   1.000
_cell.angle_alpha   90.00
_cell.angle_beta   90.00
_cell.angle_gamma   90.00
#
_symmetry.space_group_name_H-M   'P 1'
#
loop_
_entity.id
_entity.type
_entity.pdbx_description
1 polymer ?
#
loop_
_entity_poly.entity_id
_entity_poly.type
_entity_poly.pdbx_seq_one_letter_code
_entity_poly.pdbx_strand_id
1 'polypeptide(L)'
;MTENLGFICLQETQKRKYKNRFLNFISGGKNFHWVSQPPTGRSGGLLSGINLDMFQVESEMLGRYTVVMEITCKEDGNKWSLINVYGAAQAEDKDNFLTELAGCFHSAKYSIIAGGDYNIMRYSSEKSKGLQNTEEGKEAIKKGVKHLQKRAREVQQQADGTTKAFGFEMSPPASESLPKPSPTKMEGFTGFNYATGDAGIRNFTNGDITNPLFYQIGFFESTRSQLKTLLGGRKPLNYFLSKSLFVVGIGTMDLFPDYNPYWDNPENDNQTEVQHLISLYGEALTKLHAMGARKFGIINMGPVGCSPIVMRVTHGQDPCNTGMNNLAQEFNRALAPLLSDLRSKLRGFRYSLADFYGFTNATFANPSASGFTNTMGMCWQGYGTPCSNRTEFWYWDIYGYMTEHAANLTAAAFYGGRKFTTPFNFT
;
A
#
# COMPACT_ATOMS: atom_id res chain seq x y z
N MET A 1 -34.97 -8.75 -19.35
CA MET A 1 -34.34 -7.51 -19.84
C MET A 1 -33.39 -7.88 -20.95
N THR A 2 -33.66 -7.46 -22.18
CA THR A 2 -32.69 -7.56 -23.29
C THR A 2 -31.55 -6.60 -23.01
N GLU A 3 -30.36 -7.11 -22.71
CA GLU A 3 -29.17 -6.29 -22.46
C GLU A 3 -28.86 -5.44 -23.69
N ASN A 4 -28.85 -4.12 -23.52
CA ASN A 4 -28.56 -3.17 -24.60
C ASN A 4 -27.05 -2.96 -24.69
N LEU A 5 -26.45 -3.42 -25.80
CA LEU A 5 -25.02 -3.29 -26.06
C LEU A 5 -24.62 -1.80 -26.22
N GLY A 6 -23.85 -1.29 -25.28
CA GLY A 6 -23.41 0.11 -25.24
C GLY A 6 -22.14 0.42 -26.05
N PHE A 7 -21.18 -0.51 -26.06
CA PHE A 7 -19.94 -0.39 -26.85
C PHE A 7 -19.37 -1.79 -27.17
N ILE A 8 -18.50 -1.85 -28.18
CA ILE A 8 -17.81 -3.07 -28.64
C ILE A 8 -16.33 -2.75 -28.75
N CYS A 9 -15.46 -3.60 -28.21
CA CYS A 9 -14.01 -3.50 -28.36
C CYS A 9 -13.45 -4.85 -28.80
N LEU A 10 -12.88 -4.92 -29.99
CA LEU A 10 -12.30 -6.13 -30.59
C LEU A 10 -10.80 -5.92 -30.82
N GLN A 11 -10.03 -6.95 -30.46
CA GLN A 11 -8.58 -7.03 -30.66
C GLN A 11 -8.25 -8.11 -31.71
N GLU A 12 -6.99 -8.17 -32.15
CA GLU A 12 -6.48 -9.20 -33.08
C GLU A 12 -7.24 -9.37 -34.39
N THR A 13 -7.84 -8.30 -34.87
CA THR A 13 -8.76 -8.37 -36.01
C THR A 13 -8.09 -8.73 -37.34
N GLN A 14 -6.77 -8.56 -37.45
CA GLN A 14 -5.90 -8.82 -38.61
C GLN A 14 -6.43 -8.22 -39.93
N LYS A 15 -7.27 -7.19 -39.84
CA LYS A 15 -7.98 -6.58 -40.96
C LYS A 15 -7.68 -5.09 -41.02
N ARG A 16 -7.37 -4.61 -42.24
CA ARG A 16 -7.12 -3.18 -42.49
C ARG A 16 -8.40 -2.39 -42.79
N LYS A 17 -9.48 -3.07 -43.20
CA LYS A 17 -10.76 -2.47 -43.55
C LYS A 17 -11.90 -3.43 -43.22
N TYR A 18 -13.05 -2.89 -42.82
CA TYR A 18 -14.27 -3.65 -42.53
C TYR A 18 -15.37 -3.27 -43.51
N LYS A 19 -16.15 -4.26 -43.95
CA LYS A 19 -17.34 -4.02 -44.76
C LYS A 19 -18.50 -3.64 -43.85
N ASN A 20 -19.33 -2.66 -44.24
CA ASN A 20 -20.49 -2.22 -43.46
C ASN A 20 -21.43 -3.38 -43.07
N ARG A 21 -21.59 -4.38 -43.95
CA ARG A 21 -22.39 -5.58 -43.66
C ARG A 21 -21.90 -6.35 -42.43
N PHE A 22 -20.58 -6.41 -42.20
CA PHE A 22 -20.00 -7.07 -41.04
C PHE A 22 -20.18 -6.21 -39.77
N LEU A 23 -19.93 -4.90 -39.86
CA LEU A 23 -20.11 -3.97 -38.73
C LEU A 23 -21.57 -3.94 -38.25
N ASN A 24 -22.52 -3.91 -39.20
CA ASN A 24 -23.96 -3.98 -38.88
C ASN A 24 -24.36 -5.33 -38.30
N PHE A 25 -23.69 -6.42 -38.68
CA PHE A 25 -23.96 -7.73 -38.10
C PHE A 25 -23.54 -7.78 -36.62
N ILE A 26 -22.32 -7.32 -36.29
CA ILE A 26 -21.81 -7.37 -34.92
C ILE A 26 -22.45 -6.33 -33.99
N SER A 27 -22.97 -5.21 -34.53
CA SER A 27 -23.79 -4.26 -33.74
C SER A 27 -25.24 -4.71 -33.57
N GLY A 28 -25.64 -5.85 -34.17
CA GLY A 28 -27.04 -6.29 -34.19
C GLY A 28 -27.96 -5.30 -34.91
N GLY A 29 -27.45 -4.60 -35.92
CA GLY A 29 -28.17 -3.59 -36.71
C GLY A 29 -28.31 -2.22 -36.04
N LYS A 30 -27.73 -2.04 -34.85
CA LYS A 30 -27.77 -0.77 -34.10
C LYS A 30 -26.77 0.26 -34.65
N ASN A 31 -27.06 1.52 -34.37
CA ASN A 31 -26.29 2.66 -34.85
C ASN A 31 -24.99 2.84 -34.05
N PHE A 32 -23.88 2.37 -34.61
CA PHE A 32 -22.57 2.44 -33.96
C PHE A 32 -21.61 3.36 -34.73
N HIS A 33 -20.89 4.21 -34.00
CA HIS A 33 -19.67 4.87 -34.49
C HIS A 33 -18.50 3.91 -34.36
N TRP A 34 -17.68 3.77 -35.41
CA TRP A 34 -16.60 2.79 -35.45
C TRP A 34 -15.25 3.45 -35.69
N VAL A 35 -14.27 3.06 -34.86
CA VAL A 35 -12.88 3.50 -34.94
C VAL A 35 -12.01 2.26 -35.07
N SER A 36 -11.12 2.22 -36.07
CA SER A 36 -10.23 1.09 -36.26
C SER A 36 -8.77 1.51 -36.39
N GLN A 37 -7.91 0.88 -35.61
CA GLN A 37 -6.46 0.96 -35.78
C GLN A 37 -6.00 -0.26 -36.60
N PRO A 38 -5.47 -0.07 -37.82
CA PRO A 38 -5.04 -1.18 -38.65
C PRO A 38 -3.82 -1.90 -38.05
N PRO A 39 -3.63 -3.19 -38.38
CA PRO A 39 -2.46 -3.94 -37.94
C PRO A 39 -1.17 -3.32 -38.49
N THR A 40 -0.17 -3.21 -37.63
CA THR A 40 1.17 -2.67 -37.96
C THR A 40 2.22 -3.70 -37.56
N GLY A 41 2.99 -4.23 -38.52
CA GLY A 41 3.91 -5.35 -38.26
C GLY A 41 3.17 -6.64 -37.91
N ARG A 42 3.50 -7.26 -36.76
CA ARG A 42 2.80 -8.47 -36.25
C ARG A 42 1.64 -8.16 -35.29
N SER A 43 1.40 -6.89 -34.97
CA SER A 43 0.31 -6.47 -34.06
C SER A 43 -1.05 -6.55 -34.75
N GLY A 44 -2.02 -7.22 -34.13
CA GLY A 44 -3.25 -7.68 -34.77
C GLY A 44 -4.36 -6.66 -35.06
N GLY A 45 -4.19 -5.36 -34.82
CA GLY A 45 -5.18 -4.33 -35.16
C GLY A 45 -6.40 -4.29 -34.23
N LEU A 46 -6.93 -3.10 -33.98
CA LEU A 46 -8.01 -2.82 -33.03
C LEU A 46 -9.24 -2.30 -33.75
N LEU A 47 -10.42 -2.69 -33.27
CA LEU A 47 -11.70 -2.12 -33.68
C LEU A 47 -12.52 -1.79 -32.44
N SER A 48 -12.93 -0.54 -32.32
CA SER A 48 -13.80 -0.07 -31.24
C SER A 48 -15.06 0.53 -31.83
N GLY A 49 -16.20 0.27 -31.19
CA GLY A 49 -17.52 0.72 -31.62
C GLY A 49 -18.31 1.29 -30.45
N ILE A 50 -18.94 2.45 -30.63
CA ILE A 50 -19.79 3.09 -29.61
C ILE A 50 -21.21 3.20 -30.14
N ASN A 51 -22.18 2.75 -29.35
CA ASN A 51 -23.59 2.90 -29.67
C ASN A 51 -24.02 4.37 -29.55
N LEU A 52 -24.32 5.00 -30.69
CA LEU A 52 -24.68 6.42 -30.75
C LEU A 52 -26.09 6.71 -30.22
N ASP A 53 -26.93 5.70 -30.03
CA ASP A 53 -28.24 5.89 -29.41
C ASP A 53 -28.10 6.10 -27.90
N MET A 54 -27.02 5.59 -27.30
CA MET A 54 -26.76 5.64 -25.85
C MET A 54 -25.69 6.69 -25.49
N PHE A 55 -24.70 6.89 -26.36
CA PHE A 55 -23.54 7.73 -26.09
C PHE A 55 -23.31 8.76 -27.20
N GLN A 56 -22.70 9.88 -26.83
CA GLN A 56 -22.10 10.84 -27.74
C GLN A 56 -20.58 10.67 -27.69
N VAL A 57 -19.93 10.57 -28.85
CA VAL A 57 -18.47 10.53 -28.93
C VAL A 57 -17.93 11.96 -29.00
N GLU A 58 -17.06 12.31 -28.07
CA GLU A 58 -16.48 13.65 -27.94
C GLU A 58 -15.13 13.74 -28.66
N SER A 59 -14.30 12.70 -28.51
CA SER A 59 -13.02 12.60 -29.20
C SER A 59 -12.52 11.17 -29.27
N GLU A 60 -11.63 10.92 -30.22
CA GLU A 60 -10.96 9.64 -30.43
C GLU A 60 -9.46 9.86 -30.56
N MET A 61 -8.67 9.01 -29.92
CA MET A 61 -7.22 9.03 -29.99
C MET A 61 -6.72 7.63 -30.34
N LEU A 62 -5.90 7.57 -31.39
CA LEU A 62 -5.29 6.34 -31.87
C LEU A 62 -3.84 6.28 -31.41
N GLY A 63 -3.53 5.29 -30.57
CA GLY A 63 -2.18 4.90 -30.24
C GLY A 63 -1.69 3.75 -31.11
N ARG A 64 -0.47 3.29 -30.86
CA ARG A 64 0.08 2.09 -31.50
C ARG A 64 -0.54 0.82 -30.92
N TYR A 65 -0.94 0.84 -29.65
CA TYR A 65 -1.45 -0.30 -28.89
C TYR A 65 -2.82 -0.03 -28.27
N THR A 66 -3.33 1.19 -28.37
CA THR A 66 -4.61 1.58 -27.78
C THR A 66 -5.50 2.33 -28.77
N VAL A 67 -6.81 2.21 -28.56
CA VAL A 67 -7.80 3.14 -29.11
C VAL A 67 -8.55 3.73 -27.93
N VAL A 68 -8.43 5.04 -27.73
CA VAL A 68 -9.12 5.77 -26.67
C VAL A 68 -10.29 6.52 -27.28
N MET A 69 -11.47 6.41 -26.68
CA MET A 69 -12.66 7.18 -27.05
C MET A 69 -13.22 7.86 -25.82
N GLU A 70 -13.31 9.18 -25.88
CA GLU A 70 -13.99 9.99 -24.88
C GLU A 70 -15.47 10.06 -25.24
N ILE A 71 -16.33 9.60 -24.34
CA ILE A 71 -17.77 9.50 -24.58
C ILE A 71 -18.57 10.14 -23.46
N THR A 72 -19.73 10.71 -23.82
CA THR A 72 -20.72 11.22 -22.89
C THR A 72 -21.98 10.35 -22.97
N CYS A 73 -22.44 9.79 -21.85
CA CYS A 73 -23.70 9.06 -21.78
C CYS A 73 -24.86 10.05 -21.92
N LYS A 74 -25.81 9.76 -22.82
CA LYS A 74 -26.93 10.66 -23.11
C LYS A 74 -28.02 10.63 -22.04
N GLU A 75 -28.10 9.55 -21.26
CA GLU A 75 -29.13 9.37 -20.24
C GLU A 75 -28.84 10.19 -18.98
N ASP A 76 -27.59 10.17 -18.51
CA ASP A 76 -27.18 10.80 -17.24
C ASP A 76 -26.13 11.92 -17.41
N GLY A 77 -25.60 12.12 -18.62
CA GLY A 77 -24.58 13.12 -18.91
C GLY A 77 -23.16 12.75 -18.46
N ASN A 78 -22.95 11.54 -17.91
CA ASN A 78 -21.65 11.12 -17.39
C ASN A 78 -20.64 10.93 -18.52
N LYS A 79 -19.41 11.39 -18.29
CA LYS A 79 -18.31 11.30 -19.26
C LYS A 79 -17.33 10.20 -18.89
N TRP A 80 -16.83 9.49 -19.90
CA TRP A 80 -15.97 8.33 -19.73
C TRP A 80 -14.87 8.30 -20.79
N SER A 81 -13.68 7.86 -20.37
CA SER A 81 -12.56 7.53 -21.24
C SER A 81 -12.53 6.02 -21.47
N LEU A 82 -13.03 5.56 -22.62
CA LEU A 82 -13.01 4.15 -22.99
C LEU A 82 -11.71 3.80 -23.72
N ILE A 83 -10.94 2.87 -23.18
CA ILE A 83 -9.63 2.49 -23.71
C ILE A 83 -9.67 1.01 -24.15
N ASN A 84 -9.67 0.79 -25.46
CA ASN A 84 -9.48 -0.53 -26.05
C ASN A 84 -7.98 -0.82 -26.18
N VAL A 85 -7.49 -1.84 -25.49
CA VAL A 85 -6.06 -2.14 -25.38
C VAL A 85 -5.71 -3.40 -26.16
N TYR A 86 -4.65 -3.33 -26.96
CA TYR A 86 -3.98 -4.50 -27.52
C TYR A 86 -2.47 -4.39 -27.33
N GLY A 87 -2.00 -5.07 -26.29
CA GLY A 87 -0.61 -5.02 -25.86
C GLY A 87 0.35 -5.68 -26.84
N ALA A 88 1.62 -5.28 -26.74
CA ALA A 88 2.67 -5.81 -27.57
C ALA A 88 2.95 -7.29 -27.25
N ALA A 89 2.83 -8.16 -28.25
CA ALA A 89 3.21 -9.56 -28.14
C ALA A 89 4.74 -9.74 -28.08
N GLN A 90 5.48 -8.91 -28.82
CA GLN A 90 6.94 -8.91 -28.83
C GLN A 90 7.52 -8.17 -27.62
N ALA A 91 8.55 -8.78 -27.06
CA ALA A 91 9.34 -8.33 -25.94
C ALA A 91 9.82 -6.87 -26.05
N GLU A 92 10.51 -6.57 -27.16
CA GLU A 92 11.15 -5.28 -27.46
C GLU A 92 10.16 -4.09 -27.52
N ASP A 93 8.89 -4.37 -27.77
CA ASP A 93 7.83 -3.38 -27.92
C ASP A 93 7.04 -3.16 -26.60
N LYS A 94 7.32 -3.93 -25.54
CA LYS A 94 6.56 -3.88 -24.28
C LYS A 94 6.77 -2.59 -23.49
N ASP A 95 7.97 -2.03 -23.48
CA ASP A 95 8.24 -0.76 -22.79
C ASP A 95 7.53 0.40 -23.50
N ASN A 96 7.50 0.40 -24.83
CA ASN A 96 6.75 1.37 -25.62
C ASN A 96 5.24 1.24 -25.37
N PHE A 97 4.73 0.00 -25.33
CA PHE A 97 3.34 -0.28 -24.98
C PHE A 97 2.96 0.21 -23.57
N LEU A 98 3.76 -0.12 -22.56
CA LEU A 98 3.49 0.27 -21.17
C LEU A 98 3.58 1.80 -20.99
N THR A 99 4.50 2.45 -21.69
CA THR A 99 4.63 3.91 -21.69
C THR A 99 3.41 4.56 -22.34
N GLU A 100 2.95 4.05 -23.49
CA GLU A 100 1.75 4.54 -24.16
C GLU A 100 0.51 4.36 -23.25
N LEU A 101 0.31 3.16 -22.70
CA LEU A 101 -0.83 2.85 -21.85
C LEU A 101 -0.84 3.70 -20.56
N ALA A 102 0.32 3.90 -19.92
CA ALA A 102 0.45 4.78 -18.77
C ALA A 102 0.15 6.25 -19.14
N GLY A 103 0.61 6.69 -20.32
CA GLY A 103 0.28 8.00 -20.88
C GLY A 103 -1.23 8.18 -21.08
N CYS A 104 -1.93 7.17 -21.60
CA CYS A 104 -3.39 7.21 -21.75
C CYS A 104 -4.10 7.34 -20.40
N PHE A 105 -3.69 6.58 -19.37
CA PHE A 105 -4.28 6.70 -18.04
C PHE A 105 -4.00 8.05 -17.38
N HIS A 106 -2.79 8.58 -17.56
CA HIS A 106 -2.42 9.89 -17.03
C HIS A 106 -3.14 11.05 -17.73
N SER A 107 -3.41 10.92 -19.03
CA SER A 107 -4.03 11.97 -19.84
C SER A 107 -5.55 11.89 -19.88
N ALA A 108 -6.15 10.84 -19.30
CA ALA A 108 -7.59 10.65 -19.28
C ALA A 108 -8.26 11.79 -18.50
N LYS A 109 -9.23 12.44 -19.13
CA LYS A 109 -9.93 13.61 -18.57
C LYS A 109 -11.11 13.22 -17.70
N TYR A 110 -11.61 12.00 -17.88
CA TYR A 110 -12.82 11.51 -17.23
C TYR A 110 -12.57 10.11 -16.64
N SER A 111 -13.59 9.57 -15.98
CA SER A 111 -13.54 8.21 -15.41
C SER A 111 -13.21 7.17 -16.48
N ILE A 112 -12.34 6.23 -16.16
CA ILE A 112 -11.72 5.35 -17.15
C ILE A 112 -12.36 3.96 -17.14
N ILE A 113 -12.67 3.47 -18.33
CA ILE A 113 -12.98 2.06 -18.57
C ILE A 113 -11.94 1.54 -19.56
N ALA A 114 -11.03 0.68 -19.10
CA ALA A 114 -9.98 0.11 -19.95
C ALA A 114 -10.09 -1.41 -20.00
N GLY A 115 -10.07 -1.97 -21.21
CA GLY A 115 -10.22 -3.41 -21.43
C GLY A 115 -9.62 -3.85 -22.76
N GLY A 116 -9.19 -5.11 -22.80
CA GLY A 116 -8.62 -5.71 -24.00
C GLY A 116 -7.56 -6.75 -23.67
N ASP A 117 -6.78 -7.15 -24.68
CA ASP A 117 -5.72 -8.14 -24.51
C ASP A 117 -4.39 -7.41 -24.30
N TYR A 118 -3.93 -7.40 -23.06
CA TYR A 118 -2.73 -6.68 -22.68
C TYR A 118 -1.45 -7.43 -23.09
N ASN A 119 -1.52 -8.67 -23.59
CA ASN A 119 -0.36 -9.52 -23.92
C ASN A 119 0.69 -9.58 -22.79
N ILE A 120 0.20 -9.47 -21.55
CA ILE A 120 0.96 -9.49 -20.30
C ILE A 120 0.22 -10.43 -19.35
N MET A 121 0.92 -11.45 -18.86
CA MET A 121 0.37 -12.38 -17.87
C MET A 121 0.64 -11.86 -16.46
N ARG A 122 -0.38 -11.94 -15.60
CA ARG A 122 -0.36 -11.38 -14.24
C ARG A 122 0.18 -12.38 -13.22
N TYR A 123 -0.09 -13.67 -13.39
CA TYR A 123 0.42 -14.73 -12.52
C TYR A 123 0.92 -15.94 -13.32
N SER A 124 2.00 -16.58 -12.87
CA SER A 124 2.57 -17.77 -13.54
C SER A 124 1.66 -18.99 -13.48
N SER A 125 0.70 -19.01 -12.54
CA SER A 125 -0.30 -20.07 -12.37
C SER A 125 -1.37 -20.10 -13.45
N GLU A 126 -1.44 -19.08 -14.31
CA GLU A 126 -2.45 -18.96 -15.38
C GLU A 126 -2.07 -19.73 -16.65
N LYS A 127 -0.94 -20.46 -16.68
CA LYS A 127 -0.61 -21.39 -17.77
C LYS A 127 -0.97 -22.83 -17.45
N SER A 128 -1.89 -23.39 -18.24
CA SER A 128 -2.03 -24.83 -18.41
C SER A 128 -0.80 -25.39 -19.14
N LYS A 129 0.00 -26.16 -18.39
CA LYS A 129 1.10 -27.05 -18.83
C LYS A 129 1.95 -26.61 -20.05
N GLY A 130 3.14 -26.09 -19.74
CA GLY A 130 4.39 -26.52 -20.40
C GLY A 130 4.90 -25.72 -21.60
N LEU A 131 5.71 -24.68 -21.35
CA LEU A 131 7.09 -24.50 -21.84
C LEU A 131 7.63 -23.12 -21.41
N GLN A 132 8.93 -23.10 -21.13
CA GLN A 132 9.65 -22.16 -20.27
C GLN A 132 10.01 -20.81 -20.91
N ASN A 133 10.30 -19.85 -20.02
CA ASN A 133 11.25 -18.73 -20.14
C ASN A 133 11.06 -17.69 -21.26
N THR A 134 10.55 -16.52 -20.88
CA THR A 134 11.08 -15.25 -21.39
C THR A 134 11.32 -14.26 -20.25
N GLU A 135 12.45 -13.54 -20.30
CA GLU A 135 13.02 -12.74 -19.19
C GLU A 135 12.21 -11.50 -18.80
N GLU A 136 11.42 -10.89 -19.70
CA GLU A 136 10.70 -9.64 -19.39
C GLU A 136 9.41 -9.83 -18.58
N GLY A 137 8.76 -11.00 -18.73
CA GLY A 137 7.68 -11.41 -17.83
C GLY A 137 8.19 -11.63 -16.40
N LYS A 138 9.46 -12.02 -16.25
CA LYS A 138 10.12 -12.05 -14.94
C LYS A 138 10.38 -10.64 -14.41
N GLU A 139 10.58 -9.63 -15.26
CA GLU A 139 10.97 -8.28 -14.82
C GLU A 139 9.77 -7.40 -14.41
N ALA A 140 8.59 -7.53 -15.04
CA ALA A 140 7.36 -6.84 -14.61
C ALA A 140 6.73 -7.47 -13.36
N ILE A 141 6.75 -8.81 -13.27
CA ILE A 141 6.45 -9.53 -12.03
C ILE A 141 7.48 -9.15 -10.98
N LYS A 142 8.78 -9.10 -11.29
CA LYS A 142 9.77 -8.50 -10.39
C LYS A 142 9.44 -7.05 -10.07
N LYS A 143 8.83 -6.20 -10.89
CA LYS A 143 8.54 -4.80 -10.51
C LYS A 143 7.37 -4.68 -9.53
N GLY A 144 6.26 -5.39 -9.75
CA GLY A 144 5.13 -5.43 -8.80
C GLY A 144 5.45 -6.22 -7.53
N VAL A 145 6.13 -7.36 -7.69
CA VAL A 145 6.73 -8.10 -6.57
C VAL A 145 7.86 -7.29 -5.95
N LYS A 146 8.65 -6.47 -6.67
CA LYS A 146 9.63 -5.55 -6.07
C LYS A 146 8.93 -4.43 -5.34
N HIS A 147 7.76 -3.93 -5.75
CA HIS A 147 7.03 -2.86 -5.04
C HIS A 147 6.37 -3.38 -3.76
N LEU A 148 5.73 -4.56 -3.83
CA LEU A 148 5.19 -5.24 -2.65
C LEU A 148 6.30 -5.84 -1.77
N GLN A 149 7.38 -6.39 -2.34
CA GLN A 149 8.60 -6.74 -1.61
C GLN A 149 9.38 -5.50 -1.21
N LYS A 150 9.16 -4.30 -1.76
CA LYS A 150 9.85 -3.05 -1.35
C LYS A 150 9.13 -2.54 -0.12
N ARG A 151 7.81 -2.37 -0.17
CA ARG A 151 6.97 -2.09 1.00
C ARG A 151 7.15 -3.16 2.08
N ALA A 152 7.13 -4.44 1.70
CA ALA A 152 7.43 -5.52 2.63
C ALA A 152 8.89 -5.48 3.08
N ARG A 153 9.90 -5.17 2.25
CA ARG A 153 11.31 -5.04 2.68
C ARG A 153 11.54 -3.83 3.59
N GLU A 154 10.84 -2.73 3.41
CA GLU A 154 10.97 -1.50 4.21
C GLU A 154 10.29 -1.69 5.58
N VAL A 155 9.10 -2.28 5.60
CA VAL A 155 8.44 -2.72 6.84
C VAL A 155 9.22 -3.85 7.53
N GLN A 156 9.73 -4.80 6.76
CA GLN A 156 10.60 -5.87 7.24
C GLN A 156 11.92 -5.31 7.77
N GLN A 157 12.49 -4.27 7.17
CA GLN A 157 13.72 -3.64 7.65
C GLN A 157 13.51 -2.95 9.00
N GLN A 158 12.37 -2.26 9.18
CA GLN A 158 11.98 -1.71 10.47
C GLN A 158 11.71 -2.81 11.52
N ALA A 159 11.07 -3.91 11.11
CA ALA A 159 10.83 -5.07 11.95
C ALA A 159 12.11 -5.89 12.25
N ASP A 160 13.07 -5.92 11.33
CA ASP A 160 14.35 -6.63 11.43
C ASP A 160 15.25 -5.92 12.43
N GLY A 161 15.33 -4.58 12.39
CA GLY A 161 16.02 -3.81 13.43
C GLY A 161 15.45 -4.14 14.81
N THR A 162 14.12 -4.20 14.92
CA THR A 162 13.39 -4.58 16.13
C THR A 162 13.74 -5.99 16.62
N THR A 163 13.74 -6.99 15.73
CA THR A 163 13.95 -8.40 16.11
C THR A 163 15.40 -8.77 16.33
N LYS A 164 16.35 -8.12 15.63
CA LYS A 164 17.79 -8.21 15.91
C LYS A 164 18.12 -7.75 17.32
N ALA A 165 17.43 -6.72 17.82
CA ALA A 165 17.59 -6.27 19.19
C ALA A 165 17.07 -7.28 20.24
N PHE A 166 16.19 -8.21 19.84
CA PHE A 166 15.78 -9.36 20.67
C PHE A 166 16.72 -10.57 20.57
N GLY A 167 17.80 -10.48 19.79
CA GLY A 167 18.71 -11.59 19.54
C GLY A 167 18.22 -12.58 18.48
N PHE A 168 17.19 -12.24 17.71
CA PHE A 168 16.81 -13.00 16.51
C PHE A 168 17.64 -12.54 15.31
N GLU A 169 17.90 -13.42 14.34
CA GLU A 169 18.66 -13.04 13.14
C GLU A 169 17.90 -12.03 12.26
N MET A 170 16.58 -12.18 12.16
CA MET A 170 15.69 -11.28 11.43
C MET A 170 14.22 -11.48 11.84
N SER A 171 13.32 -10.60 11.40
CA SER A 171 11.90 -10.68 11.74
C SER A 171 11.17 -11.70 10.86
N PRO A 172 10.01 -12.21 11.31
CA PRO A 172 9.19 -13.08 10.47
C PRO A 172 8.82 -12.38 9.16
N PRO A 173 8.82 -13.07 8.03
CA PRO A 173 8.33 -12.53 6.77
C PRO A 173 6.91 -11.97 6.93
N ALA A 174 6.61 -10.90 6.18
CA ALA A 174 5.27 -10.32 6.10
C ALA A 174 4.22 -11.41 5.81
N SER A 175 3.09 -11.42 6.51
CA SER A 175 2.12 -12.53 6.48
C SER A 175 1.58 -12.84 5.08
N GLU A 176 1.50 -11.85 4.21
CA GLU A 176 1.09 -12.03 2.81
C GLU A 176 2.18 -12.59 1.90
N SER A 177 3.44 -12.51 2.30
CA SER A 177 4.56 -13.12 1.57
C SER A 177 4.65 -14.64 1.76
N LEU A 178 3.85 -15.19 2.68
CA LEU A 178 3.85 -16.61 2.99
C LEU A 178 2.88 -17.38 2.09
N PRO A 179 3.24 -18.60 1.64
CA PRO A 179 2.33 -19.45 0.89
C PRO A 179 1.08 -19.77 1.72
N LYS A 180 -0.11 -19.79 1.10
CA LYS A 180 -1.38 -20.12 1.78
C LYS A 180 -1.69 -21.63 1.65
N PRO A 181 -2.05 -22.34 2.74
CA PRO A 181 -2.12 -21.86 4.13
C PRO A 181 -0.71 -21.59 4.69
N SER A 182 -0.57 -20.49 5.44
CA SER A 182 0.71 -20.06 6.00
C SER A 182 1.41 -21.23 6.73
N PRO A 183 2.70 -21.49 6.45
CA PRO A 183 3.41 -22.57 7.09
C PRO A 183 3.43 -22.29 8.57
N THR A 184 2.82 -23.18 9.33
CA THR A 184 2.60 -22.99 10.75
C THR A 184 3.83 -23.33 11.60
N LYS A 185 4.87 -23.85 10.93
CA LYS A 185 6.26 -23.79 11.32
C LYS A 185 7.01 -22.99 10.26
N MET A 186 7.30 -21.72 10.55
CA MET A 186 8.36 -21.03 9.83
C MET A 186 9.69 -21.51 10.41
N GLU A 187 10.43 -22.34 9.68
CA GLU A 187 11.78 -22.74 10.09
C GLU A 187 12.63 -21.48 10.29
N GLY A 188 13.23 -21.34 11.48
CA GLY A 188 14.06 -20.18 11.84
C GLY A 188 13.32 -18.97 12.43
N PHE A 189 11.98 -18.95 12.46
CA PHE A 189 11.20 -17.81 12.95
C PHE A 189 10.24 -18.17 14.08
N THR A 190 10.20 -17.34 15.13
CA THR A 190 9.33 -17.55 16.31
C THR A 190 8.16 -16.56 16.40
N GLY A 191 7.72 -15.97 15.28
CA GLY A 191 6.67 -14.94 15.29
C GLY A 191 5.97 -14.75 13.94
N PHE A 192 5.14 -13.70 13.87
CA PHE A 192 4.44 -13.27 12.65
C PHE A 192 4.55 -11.75 12.50
N ASN A 193 4.69 -11.26 11.26
CA ASN A 193 4.64 -9.84 10.92
C ASN A 193 3.40 -9.54 10.08
N TYR A 194 2.44 -8.81 10.64
CA TYR A 194 1.20 -8.42 9.96
C TYR A 194 1.23 -7.00 9.40
N ALA A 195 2.32 -6.26 9.63
CA ALA A 195 2.40 -4.86 9.25
C ALA A 195 2.36 -4.70 7.72
N THR A 196 1.65 -3.68 7.27
CA THR A 196 1.60 -3.27 5.86
C THR A 196 2.06 -1.83 5.74
N GLY A 197 2.95 -1.56 4.78
CA GLY A 197 3.42 -0.21 4.50
C GLY A 197 2.25 0.68 4.09
N ASP A 198 2.32 1.96 4.46
CA ASP A 198 1.30 2.98 4.19
C ASP A 198 -0.06 2.75 4.88
N ALA A 199 -0.18 1.77 5.78
CA ALA A 199 -1.42 1.48 6.50
C ALA A 199 -1.74 2.48 7.61
N GLY A 200 -3.03 2.79 7.77
CA GLY A 200 -3.55 3.60 8.87
C GLY A 200 -4.34 2.82 9.92
N ILE A 201 -4.73 3.55 10.97
CA ILE A 201 -5.66 3.10 12.01
C ILE A 201 -7.08 3.04 11.43
N ARG A 202 -7.47 4.05 10.64
CA ARG A 202 -8.79 4.10 9.99
C ARG A 202 -8.86 3.13 8.81
N ASN A 203 -10.02 2.50 8.62
CA ASN A 203 -10.21 1.52 7.55
C ASN A 203 -10.10 2.09 6.13
N PHE A 204 -10.32 3.40 5.95
CA PHE A 204 -10.23 4.04 4.65
C PHE A 204 -8.84 4.64 4.36
N THR A 205 -7.97 4.80 5.35
CA THR A 205 -6.62 5.34 5.15
C THR A 205 -5.82 4.38 4.28
N ASN A 206 -5.64 4.75 3.01
CA ASN A 206 -5.11 3.89 1.95
C ASN A 206 -5.84 2.52 1.84
N GLY A 207 -7.14 2.47 2.19
CA GLY A 207 -7.88 1.21 2.32
C GLY A 207 -8.00 0.40 1.02
N ASP A 208 -7.93 1.06 -0.14
CA ASP A 208 -8.03 0.41 -1.45
C ASP A 208 -6.76 -0.36 -1.84
N ILE A 209 -5.62 -0.05 -1.22
CA ILE A 209 -4.30 -0.58 -1.61
C ILE A 209 -3.42 -1.05 -0.45
N THR A 210 -3.92 -0.99 0.79
CA THR A 210 -3.22 -1.44 2.01
C THR A 210 -4.13 -2.28 2.89
N ASN A 211 -3.55 -2.86 3.95
CA ASN A 211 -4.30 -3.52 5.02
C ASN A 211 -4.25 -2.63 6.28
N PRO A 212 -5.28 -1.82 6.56
CA PRO A 212 -5.39 -1.02 7.78
C PRO A 212 -5.37 -1.88 9.05
N LEU A 213 -5.23 -1.25 10.21
CA LEU A 213 -5.04 -1.92 11.51
C LEU A 213 -6.02 -3.08 11.77
N PHE A 214 -7.32 -2.88 11.52
CA PHE A 214 -8.32 -3.93 11.75
C PHE A 214 -8.23 -5.11 10.78
N TYR A 215 -7.75 -4.88 9.55
CA TYR A 215 -7.44 -5.96 8.60
C TYR A 215 -6.24 -6.79 9.07
N GLN A 216 -5.19 -6.13 9.57
CA GLN A 216 -4.02 -6.81 10.15
C GLN A 216 -4.41 -7.66 11.37
N ILE A 217 -5.34 -7.17 12.19
CA ILE A 217 -5.93 -7.94 13.31
C ILE A 217 -6.71 -9.16 12.80
N GLY A 218 -7.38 -9.07 11.65
CA GLY A 218 -8.04 -10.20 10.99
C GLY A 218 -7.06 -11.29 10.52
N PHE A 219 -5.87 -10.91 10.04
CA PHE A 219 -4.81 -11.87 9.74
C PHE A 219 -4.30 -12.58 11.00
N PHE A 220 -4.16 -11.85 12.10
CA PHE A 220 -3.83 -12.46 13.39
C PHE A 220 -4.93 -13.43 13.86
N GLU A 221 -6.20 -13.08 13.71
CA GLU A 221 -7.32 -13.97 14.05
C GLU A 221 -7.28 -15.29 13.26
N SER A 222 -6.97 -15.20 11.96
CA SER A 222 -6.76 -16.36 11.10
C SER A 222 -5.57 -17.21 11.56
N THR A 223 -4.45 -16.58 11.90
CA THR A 223 -3.25 -17.26 12.42
C THR A 223 -3.53 -17.96 13.74
N ARG A 224 -4.25 -17.30 14.64
CA ARG A 224 -4.66 -17.85 15.93
C ARG A 224 -5.53 -19.09 15.75
N SER A 225 -6.41 -19.11 14.75
CA SER A 225 -7.23 -20.29 14.44
C SER A 225 -6.39 -21.48 13.99
N GLN A 226 -5.35 -21.24 13.18
CA GLN A 226 -4.40 -22.29 12.76
C GLN A 226 -3.56 -22.80 13.95
N LEU A 227 -3.03 -21.90 14.78
CA LEU A 227 -2.26 -22.26 15.98
C LEU A 227 -3.09 -23.08 16.98
N LYS A 228 -4.39 -22.78 17.12
CA LYS A 228 -5.30 -23.54 17.98
C LYS A 228 -5.38 -25.01 17.58
N THR A 229 -5.44 -25.28 16.28
CA THR A 229 -5.52 -26.64 15.73
C THR A 229 -4.21 -27.41 15.99
N LEU A 230 -3.07 -26.75 15.85
CA LEU A 230 -1.77 -27.41 15.99
C LEU A 230 -1.33 -27.68 17.42
N LEU A 231 -1.61 -26.74 18.33
CA LEU A 231 -1.17 -26.86 19.71
C LEU A 231 -2.08 -27.76 20.56
N GLY A 232 -3.07 -28.43 19.95
CA GLY A 232 -3.91 -29.42 20.63
C GLY A 232 -4.90 -28.85 21.64
N GLY A 233 -5.34 -27.58 21.48
CA GLY A 233 -6.41 -26.97 22.28
C GLY A 233 -6.12 -25.56 22.80
N ARG A 234 -7.07 -24.99 23.57
CA ARG A 234 -7.06 -23.56 23.97
C ARG A 234 -6.05 -23.21 25.07
N LYS A 235 -5.75 -24.13 26.00
CA LYS A 235 -4.82 -23.89 27.13
C LYS A 235 -3.37 -23.65 26.64
N PRO A 236 -2.80 -24.50 25.74
CA PRO A 236 -1.50 -24.25 25.13
C PRO A 236 -1.43 -22.93 24.33
N LEU A 237 -2.49 -22.61 23.58
CA LEU A 237 -2.56 -21.37 22.79
C LEU A 237 -2.57 -20.12 23.68
N ASN A 238 -3.41 -20.08 24.72
CA ASN A 238 -3.46 -18.94 25.64
C ASN A 238 -2.12 -18.72 26.35
N TYR A 239 -1.45 -19.82 26.75
CA TYR A 239 -0.11 -19.74 27.33
C TYR A 239 0.88 -19.13 26.34
N PHE A 240 0.92 -19.62 25.10
CA PHE A 240 1.77 -19.10 24.03
C PHE A 240 1.54 -17.61 23.80
N LEU A 241 0.31 -17.19 23.51
CA LEU A 241 -0.03 -15.78 23.23
C LEU A 241 0.23 -14.86 24.43
N SER A 242 0.05 -15.34 25.66
CA SER A 242 0.34 -14.55 26.86
C SER A 242 1.84 -14.30 27.08
N LYS A 243 2.70 -15.14 26.49
CA LYS A 243 4.16 -15.03 26.56
C LYS A 243 4.72 -14.20 25.41
N SER A 244 4.06 -14.18 24.26
CA SER A 244 4.39 -13.36 23.09
C SER A 244 4.30 -11.85 23.37
N LEU A 245 5.15 -11.08 22.69
CA LEU A 245 5.09 -9.62 22.63
C LEU A 245 4.38 -9.19 21.34
N PHE A 246 3.42 -8.28 21.46
CA PHE A 246 2.71 -7.67 20.35
C PHE A 246 3.22 -6.24 20.18
N VAL A 247 3.97 -5.99 19.11
CA VAL A 247 4.49 -4.65 18.81
C VAL A 247 3.53 -3.94 17.85
N VAL A 248 3.11 -2.72 18.19
CA VAL A 248 2.17 -1.92 17.41
C VAL A 248 2.77 -0.53 17.18
N GLY A 249 3.08 -0.23 15.92
CA GLY A 249 3.50 1.10 15.46
C GLY A 249 2.73 1.43 14.18
N ILE A 250 1.73 2.28 14.28
CA ILE A 250 0.82 2.65 13.20
C ILE A 250 0.17 4.00 13.53
N GLY A 251 -0.30 4.73 12.52
CA GLY A 251 -1.02 5.99 12.70
C GLY A 251 -0.46 7.17 11.91
N THR A 252 0.82 7.11 11.53
CA THR A 252 1.49 8.19 10.77
C THR A 252 0.73 8.54 9.48
N MET A 253 0.19 7.54 8.80
CA MET A 253 -0.53 7.72 7.54
C MET A 253 -1.90 8.38 7.69
N ASP A 254 -2.53 8.24 8.87
CA ASP A 254 -3.82 8.86 9.14
C ASP A 254 -3.75 10.40 9.22
N LEU A 255 -2.55 10.95 9.45
CA LEU A 255 -2.30 12.38 9.62
C LEU A 255 -1.83 13.09 8.34
N PHE A 256 -1.54 12.36 7.25
CA PHE A 256 -1.19 12.99 5.98
C PHE A 256 -2.44 13.57 5.29
N PRO A 257 -2.39 14.79 4.72
CA PRO A 257 -3.55 15.44 4.11
C PRO A 257 -4.30 14.57 3.09
N ASP A 258 -3.57 13.88 2.21
CA ASP A 258 -4.16 13.02 1.16
C ASP A 258 -5.02 11.87 1.71
N TYR A 259 -4.86 11.51 2.99
CA TYR A 259 -5.56 10.39 3.63
C TYR A 259 -6.36 10.81 4.87
N ASN A 260 -6.38 12.11 5.17
CA ASN A 260 -7.04 12.67 6.33
C ASN A 260 -8.31 13.42 5.91
N PRO A 261 -9.50 12.80 6.02
CA PRO A 261 -10.74 13.45 5.61
C PRO A 261 -11.10 14.65 6.47
N TYR A 262 -10.51 14.82 7.67
CA TYR A 262 -10.76 15.98 8.52
C TYR A 262 -10.21 17.29 7.94
N TRP A 263 -9.34 17.20 6.93
CA TRP A 263 -8.85 18.37 6.21
C TRP A 263 -9.91 19.00 5.30
N ASP A 264 -10.78 18.17 4.70
CA ASP A 264 -11.79 18.60 3.73
C ASP A 264 -13.22 18.49 4.26
N ASN A 265 -13.51 17.49 5.09
CA ASN A 265 -14.84 17.15 5.58
C ASN A 265 -14.75 16.46 6.96
N PRO A 266 -14.53 17.24 8.04
CA PRO A 266 -14.52 16.69 9.40
C PRO A 266 -15.87 16.05 9.73
N GLU A 267 -15.85 14.99 10.53
CA GLU A 267 -17.07 14.34 10.97
C GLU A 267 -17.95 15.32 11.77
N ASN A 268 -19.26 15.26 11.54
CA ASN A 268 -20.22 16.09 12.26
C ASN A 268 -20.58 15.44 13.61
N ASP A 269 -19.56 15.28 14.45
CA ASP A 269 -19.68 14.80 15.82
C ASP A 269 -18.90 15.72 16.77
N ASN A 270 -18.93 15.42 18.08
CA ASN A 270 -18.26 16.23 19.09
C ASN A 270 -16.80 15.80 19.34
N GLN A 271 -16.22 14.94 18.50
CA GLN A 271 -14.86 14.44 18.67
C GLN A 271 -13.87 15.15 17.76
N THR A 272 -12.65 15.34 18.27
CA THR A 272 -11.52 15.73 17.42
C THR A 272 -11.05 14.54 16.61
N GLU A 273 -10.36 14.83 15.49
CA GLU A 273 -9.70 13.81 14.67
C GLU A 273 -8.88 12.82 15.52
N VAL A 274 -8.10 13.35 16.47
CA VAL A 274 -7.22 12.56 17.33
C VAL A 274 -8.02 11.71 18.32
N GLN A 275 -9.14 12.22 18.85
CA GLN A 275 -10.02 11.44 19.72
C GLN A 275 -10.58 10.21 19.00
N HIS A 276 -10.97 10.34 17.72
CA HIS A 276 -11.39 9.21 16.92
C HIS A 276 -10.28 8.18 16.69
N LEU A 277 -9.07 8.62 16.35
CA LEU A 277 -7.92 7.73 16.19
C LEU A 277 -7.61 6.97 17.49
N ILE A 278 -7.66 7.65 18.64
CA ILE A 278 -7.41 7.05 19.95
C ILE A 278 -8.51 6.05 20.33
N SER A 279 -9.78 6.33 20.00
CA SER A 279 -10.89 5.39 20.22
C SER A 279 -10.66 4.09 19.43
N LEU A 280 -10.43 4.20 18.12
CA LEU A 280 -10.14 3.06 17.25
C LEU A 280 -8.90 2.28 17.69
N TYR A 281 -7.85 2.98 18.13
CA TYR A 281 -6.65 2.35 18.67
C TYR A 281 -6.94 1.56 19.95
N GLY A 282 -7.75 2.11 20.84
CA GLY A 282 -8.22 1.44 22.06
C GLY A 282 -9.03 0.17 21.77
N GLU A 283 -9.95 0.24 20.79
CA GLU A 283 -10.72 -0.90 20.32
C GLU A 283 -9.84 -2.00 19.74
N ALA A 284 -8.87 -1.63 18.91
CA ALA A 284 -7.90 -2.55 18.32
C ALA A 284 -7.10 -3.32 19.39
N LEU A 285 -6.55 -2.61 20.39
CA LEU A 285 -5.83 -3.23 21.51
C LEU A 285 -6.73 -4.13 22.36
N THR A 286 -7.97 -3.71 22.59
CA THR A 286 -8.97 -4.51 23.32
C THR A 286 -9.29 -5.80 22.57
N LYS A 287 -9.45 -5.74 21.23
CA LYS A 287 -9.70 -6.91 20.38
C LYS A 287 -8.51 -7.88 20.39
N LEU A 288 -7.29 -7.38 20.31
CA LEU A 288 -6.07 -8.19 20.46
C LEU A 288 -6.01 -8.87 21.83
N HIS A 289 -6.32 -8.14 22.91
CA HIS A 289 -6.37 -8.70 24.27
C HIS A 289 -7.44 -9.79 24.41
N ALA A 290 -8.65 -9.57 23.88
CA ALA A 290 -9.72 -10.57 23.87
C ALA A 290 -9.29 -11.86 23.15
N MET A 291 -8.40 -11.75 22.15
CA MET A 291 -7.83 -12.89 21.44
C MET A 291 -6.65 -13.58 22.14
N GLY A 292 -6.12 -13.03 23.22
CA GLY A 292 -5.10 -13.67 24.07
C GLY A 292 -3.79 -12.89 24.22
N ALA A 293 -3.64 -11.75 23.53
CA ALA A 293 -2.47 -10.90 23.68
C ALA A 293 -2.42 -10.31 25.10
N ARG A 294 -1.24 -10.29 25.73
CA ARG A 294 -1.07 -9.77 27.10
C ARG A 294 0.07 -8.75 27.24
N LYS A 295 1.10 -8.83 26.41
CA LYS A 295 2.25 -7.92 26.42
C LYS A 295 2.26 -7.09 25.14
N PHE A 296 2.24 -5.77 25.29
CA PHE A 296 2.19 -4.84 24.17
C PHE A 296 3.41 -3.91 24.20
N GLY A 297 4.12 -3.80 23.07
CA GLY A 297 5.10 -2.75 22.81
C GLY A 297 4.45 -1.73 21.89
N ILE A 298 4.15 -0.54 22.40
CA ILE A 298 3.47 0.52 21.66
C ILE A 298 4.51 1.54 21.21
N ILE A 299 4.58 1.85 19.93
CA ILE A 299 5.48 2.88 19.39
C ILE A 299 4.61 4.07 18.99
N ASN A 300 4.89 5.23 19.59
CA ASN A 300 4.15 6.46 19.29
C ASN A 300 4.54 7.04 17.91
N MET A 301 3.79 8.02 17.40
CA MET A 301 4.06 8.61 16.09
C MET A 301 5.31 9.50 16.12
N GLY A 302 6.09 9.52 15.04
CA GLY A 302 7.21 10.45 14.87
C GLY A 302 6.76 11.86 14.48
N PRO A 303 7.69 12.81 14.26
CA PRO A 303 7.38 14.15 13.77
C PRO A 303 6.94 14.10 12.30
N VAL A 304 5.68 13.75 12.05
CA VAL A 304 5.12 13.53 10.71
C VAL A 304 5.29 14.76 9.82
N GLY A 305 5.16 15.96 10.38
CA GLY A 305 5.34 17.22 9.65
C GLY A 305 6.73 17.40 9.06
N CYS A 306 7.76 16.77 9.65
CA CYS A 306 9.15 16.83 9.18
C CYS A 306 9.47 15.84 8.03
N SER A 307 8.48 15.06 7.57
CA SER A 307 8.71 14.05 6.52
C SER A 307 9.07 14.69 5.17
N PRO A 308 9.88 14.05 4.31
CA PRO A 308 10.32 14.66 3.06
C PRO A 308 9.18 15.01 2.09
N ILE A 309 8.06 14.27 2.12
CA ILE A 309 6.84 14.58 1.37
C ILE A 309 6.28 15.96 1.76
N VAL A 310 6.32 16.33 3.04
CA VAL A 310 5.82 17.61 3.55
C VAL A 310 6.69 18.75 3.04
N MET A 311 8.02 18.57 3.06
CA MET A 311 8.96 19.52 2.45
C MET A 311 8.69 19.72 0.95
N ARG A 312 8.32 18.67 0.22
CA ARG A 312 7.96 18.77 -1.20
C ARG A 312 6.66 19.53 -1.44
N VAL A 313 5.58 19.20 -0.73
CA VAL A 313 4.25 19.81 -0.95
C VAL A 313 4.20 21.26 -0.47
N THR A 314 4.98 21.62 0.55
CA THR A 314 5.08 23.01 1.03
C THR A 314 6.10 23.84 0.25
N HIS A 315 6.74 23.27 -0.78
CA HIS A 315 7.84 23.90 -1.52
C HIS A 315 8.95 24.46 -0.59
N GLY A 316 9.19 23.77 0.54
CA GLY A 316 10.17 24.16 1.55
C GLY A 316 9.79 25.38 2.40
N GLN A 317 8.58 25.93 2.28
CA GLN A 317 8.14 27.06 3.10
C GLN A 317 7.74 26.65 4.53
N ASP A 318 7.30 25.41 4.71
CA ASP A 318 6.99 24.82 6.01
C ASP A 318 7.46 23.34 6.05
N PRO A 319 8.78 23.10 6.01
CA PRO A 319 9.36 21.77 5.80
C PRO A 319 9.22 20.85 7.01
N CYS A 320 8.79 21.39 8.16
CA CYS A 320 8.40 20.62 9.32
C CYS A 320 7.06 21.13 9.87
N ASN A 321 5.99 20.82 9.15
CA ASN A 321 4.67 21.42 9.37
C ASN A 321 4.21 21.33 10.83
N THR A 322 4.00 22.50 11.44
CA THR A 322 3.66 22.61 12.87
C THR A 322 2.29 22.00 13.18
N GLY A 323 1.30 22.17 12.29
CA GLY A 323 -0.05 21.61 12.46
C GLY A 323 -0.04 20.08 12.53
N MET A 324 0.61 19.43 11.57
CA MET A 324 0.76 17.97 11.54
C MET A 324 1.52 17.45 12.77
N ASN A 325 2.57 18.16 13.20
CA ASN A 325 3.31 17.80 14.41
C ASN A 325 2.50 18.01 15.69
N ASN A 326 1.58 18.98 15.72
CA ASN A 326 0.66 19.17 16.84
C ASN A 326 -0.33 18.01 16.93
N LEU A 327 -0.90 17.55 15.81
CA LEU A 327 -1.77 16.36 15.75
C LEU A 327 -1.04 15.11 16.23
N ALA A 328 0.19 14.88 15.73
CA ALA A 328 1.01 13.75 16.16
C ALA A 328 1.29 13.78 17.68
N GLN A 329 1.63 14.95 18.23
CA GLN A 329 1.85 15.11 19.67
C GLN A 329 0.57 15.00 20.50
N GLU A 330 -0.58 15.43 19.98
CA GLU A 330 -1.88 15.23 20.63
C GLU A 330 -2.21 13.74 20.73
N PHE A 331 -2.04 12.98 19.64
CA PHE A 331 -2.19 11.52 19.65
C PHE A 331 -1.24 10.87 20.65
N ASN A 332 0.05 11.24 20.60
CA ASN A 332 1.07 10.70 21.50
C ASN A 332 0.77 10.97 22.98
N ARG A 333 0.25 12.16 23.32
CA ARG A 333 -0.19 12.50 24.68
C ARG A 333 -1.40 11.69 25.13
N ALA A 334 -2.31 11.38 24.21
CA ALA A 334 -3.52 10.61 24.49
C ALA A 334 -3.26 9.09 24.66
N LEU A 335 -2.13 8.56 24.20
CA LEU A 335 -1.76 7.15 24.41
C LEU A 335 -1.58 6.79 25.89
N ALA A 336 -0.96 7.66 26.69
CA ALA A 336 -0.70 7.37 28.10
C ALA A 336 -2.00 7.13 28.92
N PRO A 337 -3.01 8.03 28.91
CA PRO A 337 -4.27 7.78 29.59
C PRO A 337 -5.01 6.56 29.03
N LEU A 338 -5.03 6.37 27.69
CA LEU A 338 -5.64 5.18 27.07
C LEU A 338 -5.02 3.88 27.60
N LEU A 339 -3.70 3.76 27.57
CA LEU A 339 -3.00 2.55 27.99
C LEU A 339 -3.13 2.30 29.51
N SER A 340 -3.18 3.36 30.31
CA SER A 340 -3.47 3.27 31.75
C SER A 340 -4.89 2.75 32.01
N ASP A 341 -5.88 3.27 31.28
CA ASP A 341 -7.27 2.83 31.36
C ASP A 341 -7.42 1.35 30.98
N LEU A 342 -6.84 0.94 29.84
CA LEU A 342 -6.82 -0.46 29.40
C LEU A 342 -6.16 -1.37 30.43
N ARG A 343 -5.03 -0.95 31.04
CA ARG A 343 -4.38 -1.72 32.11
C ARG A 343 -5.30 -1.90 33.33
N SER A 344 -6.11 -0.90 33.67
CA SER A 344 -7.03 -0.98 34.81
C SER A 344 -8.22 -1.91 34.55
N LYS A 345 -8.71 -1.97 33.30
CA LYS A 345 -9.91 -2.74 32.91
C LYS A 345 -9.59 -4.16 32.46
N LEU A 346 -8.44 -4.37 31.81
CA LEU A 346 -8.09 -5.62 31.16
C LEU A 346 -7.09 -6.41 31.98
N ARG A 347 -7.56 -7.47 32.66
CA ARG A 347 -6.71 -8.33 33.49
C ARG A 347 -5.51 -8.86 32.71
N GLY A 348 -4.32 -8.64 33.26
CA GLY A 348 -3.06 -9.10 32.70
C GLY A 348 -2.58 -8.31 31.47
N PHE A 349 -3.20 -7.17 31.15
CA PHE A 349 -2.72 -6.24 30.14
C PHE A 349 -1.43 -5.56 30.65
N ARG A 350 -0.33 -5.78 29.95
CA ARG A 350 0.98 -5.19 30.21
C ARG A 350 1.41 -4.45 28.96
N TYR A 351 1.90 -3.23 29.13
CA TYR A 351 2.39 -2.44 28.02
C TYR A 351 3.73 -1.77 28.36
N SER A 352 4.46 -1.43 27.33
CA SER A 352 5.46 -0.38 27.33
C SER A 352 5.20 0.53 26.13
N LEU A 353 5.41 1.84 26.33
CA LEU A 353 5.32 2.89 25.34
C LEU A 353 6.73 3.38 24.98
N ALA A 354 7.09 3.25 23.71
CA ALA A 354 8.28 3.80 23.10
C ALA A 354 8.00 5.19 22.52
N ASP A 355 8.82 6.16 22.92
CA ASP A 355 8.75 7.56 22.50
C ASP A 355 9.62 7.80 21.25
N PHE A 356 9.09 7.40 20.10
CA PHE A 356 9.69 7.62 18.80
C PHE A 356 9.73 9.09 18.41
N TYR A 357 8.73 9.89 18.81
CA TYR A 357 8.77 11.34 18.63
C TYR A 357 9.99 11.96 19.34
N GLY A 358 10.12 11.70 20.64
CA GLY A 358 11.23 12.22 21.44
C GLY A 358 12.59 11.70 20.98
N PHE A 359 12.68 10.42 20.59
CA PHE A 359 13.90 9.84 20.03
C PHE A 359 14.30 10.53 18.71
N THR A 360 13.35 10.74 17.81
CA THR A 360 13.59 11.39 16.52
C THR A 360 14.05 12.83 16.73
N ASN A 361 13.37 13.60 17.59
CA ASN A 361 13.76 14.97 17.92
C ASN A 361 15.16 15.05 18.55
N ALA A 362 15.49 14.15 19.48
CA ALA A 362 16.81 14.10 20.08
C ALA A 362 17.90 13.78 19.05
N THR A 363 17.59 12.90 18.08
CA THR A 363 18.50 12.59 16.98
C THR A 363 18.67 13.77 16.03
N PHE A 364 17.58 14.46 15.69
CA PHE A 364 17.61 15.61 14.78
C PHE A 364 18.30 16.83 15.38
N ALA A 365 18.27 16.98 16.70
CA ALA A 365 19.00 18.03 17.42
C ALA A 365 20.52 17.84 17.39
N ASN A 366 21.01 16.60 17.25
CA ASN A 366 22.43 16.32 17.09
C ASN A 366 22.66 15.13 16.12
N PRO A 367 22.44 15.33 14.80
CA PRO A 367 22.44 14.24 13.83
C PRO A 367 23.79 13.52 13.73
N SER A 368 24.89 14.27 13.85
CA SER A 368 26.25 13.75 13.70
C SER A 368 26.64 12.79 14.83
N ALA A 369 26.09 12.96 16.04
CA ALA A 369 26.30 12.00 17.14
C ALA A 369 25.75 10.60 16.82
N SER A 370 24.79 10.52 15.91
CA SER A 370 24.20 9.27 15.40
C SER A 370 24.69 8.93 13.99
N GLY A 371 25.65 9.67 13.44
CA GLY A 371 26.23 9.43 12.11
C GLY A 371 25.41 9.96 10.93
N PHE A 372 24.40 10.80 11.16
CA PHE A 372 23.60 11.42 10.10
C PHE A 372 24.17 12.78 9.69
N THR A 373 24.16 13.05 8.38
CA THR A 373 24.40 14.37 7.80
C THR A 373 23.11 14.98 7.24
N ASN A 374 22.08 14.16 7.00
CA ASN A 374 20.81 14.60 6.44
C ASN A 374 19.61 13.94 7.15
N THR A 375 18.82 14.76 7.86
CA THR A 375 17.63 14.31 8.61
C THR A 375 16.30 14.72 8.00
N MET A 376 16.30 15.54 6.94
CA MET A 376 15.09 16.10 6.32
C MET A 376 14.94 15.70 4.84
N GLY A 377 16.04 15.46 4.16
CA GLY A 377 16.10 14.93 2.80
C GLY A 377 16.04 13.41 2.78
N MET A 378 15.87 12.88 1.57
CA MET A 378 15.74 11.45 1.29
C MET A 378 16.98 10.92 0.56
N CYS A 379 17.41 9.70 0.89
CA CYS A 379 18.49 9.04 0.16
C CYS A 379 18.08 8.67 -1.28
N TRP A 380 16.81 8.36 -1.51
CA TRP A 380 16.29 7.97 -2.81
C TRP A 380 15.00 8.71 -3.16
N GLN A 381 14.97 9.34 -4.33
CA GLN A 381 13.82 10.15 -4.77
C GLN A 381 12.67 9.33 -5.36
N GLY A 382 12.76 7.99 -5.34
CA GLY A 382 11.81 7.08 -5.97
C GLY A 382 12.10 6.80 -7.45
N TYR A 383 13.08 7.49 -8.04
CA TYR A 383 13.62 7.26 -9.38
C TYR A 383 15.12 7.56 -9.40
N GLY A 384 15.83 7.05 -10.42
CA GLY A 384 17.28 7.21 -10.53
C GLY A 384 18.07 6.44 -9.46
N THR A 385 19.36 6.79 -9.35
CA THR A 385 20.30 6.15 -8.43
C THR A 385 20.12 6.67 -7.00
N PRO A 386 19.96 5.80 -5.98
CA PRO A 386 19.99 6.19 -4.58
C PRO A 386 21.31 6.87 -4.17
N CYS A 387 21.32 7.55 -3.03
CA CYS A 387 22.52 8.14 -2.45
C CYS A 387 23.65 7.11 -2.27
N SER A 388 24.91 7.58 -2.37
CA SER A 388 26.10 6.74 -2.24
C SER A 388 26.29 6.19 -0.83
N ASN A 389 25.98 6.99 0.19
CA ASN A 389 26.08 6.59 1.59
C ASN A 389 24.73 6.68 2.31
N ARG A 390 24.11 5.51 2.54
CA ARG A 390 22.78 5.40 3.15
C ARG A 390 22.77 5.66 4.66
N THR A 391 23.91 5.51 5.33
CA THR A 391 23.99 5.72 6.79
C THR A 391 23.96 7.19 7.16
N GLU A 392 24.25 8.07 6.20
CA GLU A 392 24.22 9.52 6.38
C GLU A 392 22.81 10.11 6.36
N PHE A 393 21.82 9.35 5.89
CA PHE A 393 20.43 9.80 5.73
C PHE A 393 19.51 9.15 6.76
N TRP A 394 18.64 9.94 7.37
CA TRP A 394 17.54 9.42 8.19
C TRP A 394 16.45 8.78 7.33
N TYR A 395 15.99 9.50 6.29
CA TYR A 395 14.94 9.03 5.40
C TYR A 395 15.51 8.31 4.17
N TRP A 396 14.97 7.14 3.88
CA TRP A 396 15.24 6.37 2.68
C TRP A 396 14.57 7.00 1.47
N ASP A 397 13.27 7.32 1.56
CA ASP A 397 12.51 7.83 0.43
C ASP A 397 11.59 9.00 0.79
N ILE A 398 10.84 9.46 -0.21
CA ILE A 398 9.98 10.63 -0.09
C ILE A 398 8.85 10.45 0.93
N TYR A 399 8.36 9.24 1.13
CA TYR A 399 7.20 8.97 1.98
C TYR A 399 7.56 8.89 3.48
N GLY A 400 8.82 9.14 3.82
CA GLY A 400 9.27 9.19 5.20
C GLY A 400 9.67 7.82 5.78
N TYR A 401 9.88 6.81 4.93
CA TYR A 401 10.48 5.55 5.38
C TYR A 401 11.91 5.80 5.87
N MET A 402 12.29 5.19 6.98
CA MET A 402 13.64 5.28 7.55
C MET A 402 14.64 4.46 6.74
N THR A 403 15.91 4.90 6.72
CA THR A 403 17.02 4.04 6.30
C THR A 403 17.25 2.90 7.29
N GLU A 404 18.01 1.88 6.88
CA GLU A 404 18.40 0.76 7.77
C GLU A 404 19.09 1.26 9.04
N HIS A 405 19.98 2.25 8.90
CA HIS A 405 20.74 2.82 10.01
C HIS A 405 19.81 3.48 11.03
N ALA A 406 18.86 4.31 10.56
CA ALA A 406 17.84 4.92 11.39
C ALA A 406 16.92 3.89 12.05
N ALA A 407 16.49 2.86 11.33
CA ALA A 407 15.67 1.79 11.87
C ALA A 407 16.40 0.98 12.97
N ASN A 408 17.68 0.67 12.76
CA ASN A 408 18.50 -0.05 13.74
C ASN A 408 18.75 0.78 15.02
N LEU A 409 19.04 2.07 14.88
CA LEU A 409 19.19 2.97 16.03
C LEU A 409 17.89 3.13 16.81
N THR A 410 16.77 3.27 16.10
CA THR A 410 15.43 3.34 16.69
C THR A 410 15.13 2.08 17.50
N ALA A 411 15.38 0.91 16.92
CA ALA A 411 15.22 -0.35 17.63
C ALA A 411 16.13 -0.41 18.87
N ALA A 412 17.43 -0.15 18.71
CA ALA A 412 18.37 -0.18 19.84
C ALA A 412 17.93 0.73 21.00
N ALA A 413 17.35 1.90 20.69
CA ALA A 413 16.82 2.83 21.68
C ALA A 413 15.64 2.26 22.48
N PHE A 414 14.79 1.44 21.87
CA PHE A 414 13.57 0.90 22.50
C PHE A 414 13.75 -0.47 23.16
N TYR A 415 14.70 -1.27 22.67
CA TYR A 415 15.00 -2.59 23.21
C TYR A 415 16.15 -2.53 24.23
N GLY A 416 17.24 -1.83 23.92
CA GLY A 416 18.44 -1.78 24.76
C GLY A 416 18.40 -0.71 25.86
N GLY A 417 17.70 0.41 25.63
CA GLY A 417 17.69 1.57 26.53
C GLY A 417 16.35 1.81 27.24
N ARG A 418 16.39 2.55 28.36
CA ARG A 418 15.16 3.03 29.05
C ARG A 418 14.84 4.50 28.79
N LYS A 419 15.73 5.22 28.09
CA LYS A 419 15.61 6.67 27.91
C LYS A 419 14.35 7.06 27.13
N PHE A 420 13.95 6.25 26.16
CA PHE A 420 12.83 6.51 25.27
C PHE A 420 11.72 5.46 25.42
N THR A 421 11.64 4.77 26.55
CA THR A 421 10.60 3.76 26.79
C THR A 421 10.12 3.80 28.23
N THR A 422 8.82 3.65 28.43
CA THR A 422 8.21 3.64 29.76
C THR A 422 7.04 2.65 29.85
N PRO A 423 6.86 1.92 30.96
CA PRO A 423 7.70 1.90 32.16
C PRO A 423 8.94 1.00 32.05
N PHE A 424 9.02 0.17 31.01
CA PHE A 424 10.14 -0.75 30.76
C PHE A 424 10.59 -0.61 29.31
N ASN A 425 11.76 -1.11 28.96
CA ASN A 425 12.10 -1.36 27.56
C ASN A 425 11.31 -2.58 27.05
N PHE A 426 11.41 -2.89 25.76
CA PHE A 426 10.63 -3.97 25.15
C PHE A 426 11.20 -5.39 25.40
N THR A 427 12.34 -5.52 26.08
CA THR A 427 13.00 -6.82 26.40
C THR A 427 12.33 -7.61 27.52
#